data_AF-A0A212PIK8-F1
#
_entry.id   AF-A0A212PIK8-F1
#
_cell.length_a   1.000
_cell.length_b   1.000
_cell.length_c   1.000
_cell.angle_alpha   90.00
_cell.angle_beta   90.00
_cell.angle_gamma   90.00
#
_symmetry.space_group_name_H-M   'P 1'
#
loop_
_entity.id
_entity.type
_entity.pdbx_description
1 polymer ?
#
loop_
_entity_poly.entity_id
_entity_poly.type
_entity_poly.pdbx_seq_one_letter_code
_entity_poly.pdbx_strand_id
1 'polypeptide(L)'
;MTVPTRLTTCPKNRQVKASAVVPGKRMNKAIHPTSDEVEFLNLSFNRFMDLFEEIISDEFWSKPDYIRFSKAKDLFAVYAEVLKYPPMQWVIDANKRPNFSEVGSDLFRFIRHVLMHLPFFEKWEDVWIKQSLVNLYSNRPQFIHKFLAENEGNDAFKYRFWEEKHKRMTYISVSFPKDYTKGEKIYLRDMVPEKDGVKFSAIFMWDIMKVQVEEISDSQ
;
A
#
# COMPACT_ATOMS: atom_id res chain seq x y z
N MET A 1 -20.69 -21.92 -33.63
CA MET A 1 -19.49 -21.59 -32.84
C MET A 1 -18.98 -20.25 -33.32
N THR A 2 -19.26 -19.19 -32.56
CA THR A 2 -18.71 -17.85 -32.80
C THR A 2 -18.86 -17.09 -31.48
N VAL A 3 -17.73 -16.87 -30.81
CA VAL A 3 -17.61 -15.98 -29.65
C VAL A 3 -17.54 -14.55 -30.17
N PRO A 4 -18.34 -13.60 -29.67
CA PRO A 4 -18.00 -12.19 -29.81
C PRO A 4 -17.29 -11.74 -28.53
N THR A 5 -15.98 -11.56 -28.69
CA THR A 5 -15.13 -10.72 -27.85
C THR A 5 -15.76 -9.33 -27.74
N ARG A 6 -16.11 -8.89 -26.53
CA ARG A 6 -16.19 -7.47 -26.19
C ARG A 6 -15.33 -7.22 -24.97
N LEU A 7 -14.07 -6.87 -25.23
CA LEU A 7 -13.31 -6.01 -24.34
C LEU A 7 -14.05 -4.67 -24.30
N THR A 8 -14.88 -4.47 -23.27
CA THR A 8 -15.33 -3.13 -22.91
C THR A 8 -14.16 -2.44 -22.25
N THR A 9 -13.46 -1.64 -23.04
CA THR A 9 -12.56 -0.57 -22.55
C THR A 9 -13.29 0.24 -21.49
N CYS A 10 -12.68 0.39 -20.31
CA CYS A 10 -13.17 1.28 -19.27
C CYS A 10 -12.66 2.70 -19.57
N PRO A 11 -13.51 3.67 -19.93
CA PRO A 11 -13.08 5.06 -20.02
C PRO A 11 -13.53 5.76 -18.75
N LYS A 12 -12.62 6.11 -17.84
CA LYS A 12 -12.99 7.01 -16.74
C LYS A 12 -11.85 7.98 -16.41
N ASN A 13 -11.87 9.12 -17.10
CA ASN A 13 -11.17 10.33 -16.67
C ASN A 13 -11.85 10.88 -15.41
N ARG A 14 -11.70 10.23 -14.24
CA ARG A 14 -12.34 10.76 -13.02
C ARG A 14 -11.67 12.10 -12.65
N GLN A 15 -12.47 13.11 -12.36
CA GLN A 15 -11.98 14.33 -11.75
C GLN A 15 -12.06 14.17 -10.24
N VAL A 16 -10.92 14.31 -9.57
CA VAL A 16 -10.83 14.29 -8.11
C VAL A 16 -10.74 15.73 -7.63
N LYS A 17 -11.78 16.20 -6.93
CA LYS A 17 -11.65 17.41 -6.13
C LYS A 17 -10.98 17.05 -4.81
N ALA A 18 -9.67 17.27 -4.77
CA ALA A 18 -8.90 17.18 -3.53
C ALA A 18 -8.95 18.54 -2.81
N SER A 19 -9.19 18.51 -1.51
CA SER A 19 -9.23 19.70 -0.67
C SER A 19 -8.57 19.37 0.66
N ALA A 20 -7.61 20.20 1.05
CA ALA A 20 -6.91 20.09 2.32
C ALA A 20 -7.55 21.04 3.34
N VAL A 21 -8.81 20.82 3.71
CA VAL A 21 -9.45 21.60 4.78
C VAL A 21 -9.55 20.76 6.05
N VAL A 22 -8.64 21.03 6.99
CA VAL A 22 -8.72 20.49 8.35
C VAL A 22 -9.64 21.40 9.18
N PRO A 23 -10.71 20.90 9.82
CA PRO A 23 -11.54 21.71 10.70
C PRO A 23 -10.73 22.16 11.93
N GLY A 24 -10.62 23.48 12.15
CA GLY A 24 -10.19 24.03 13.44
C GLY A 24 -8.72 24.46 13.60
N LYS A 25 -7.87 24.47 12.56
CA LYS A 25 -6.53 25.09 12.63
C LYS A 25 -6.33 26.10 11.49
N ARG A 26 -6.08 27.37 11.85
CA ARG A 26 -5.58 28.38 10.89
C ARG A 26 -4.17 27.97 10.44
N MET A 27 -4.05 27.37 9.25
CA MET A 27 -2.76 27.19 8.59
C MET A 27 -2.41 28.43 7.77
N ASN A 28 -1.12 28.78 7.75
CA ASN A 28 -0.56 29.72 6.77
C ASN A 28 -0.93 29.22 5.37
N LYS A 29 -1.83 29.94 4.69
CA LYS A 29 -2.31 29.62 3.35
C LYS A 29 -1.22 29.88 2.31
N ALA A 30 -0.30 28.93 2.14
CA ALA A 30 0.15 28.65 0.78
C ALA A 30 -1.07 28.09 0.03
N ILE A 31 -1.47 28.72 -1.08
CA ILE A 31 -2.67 28.37 -1.83
C ILE A 31 -2.40 27.04 -2.53
N HIS A 32 -2.77 25.95 -1.89
CA HIS A 32 -2.75 24.60 -2.44
C HIS A 32 -4.19 24.12 -2.66
N PRO A 33 -4.44 23.26 -3.67
CA PRO A 33 -3.47 22.85 -4.69
C PRO A 33 -3.21 23.95 -5.75
N THR A 34 -1.99 24.02 -6.27
CA THR A 34 -1.68 24.75 -7.52
C THR A 34 -2.23 24.00 -8.74
N SER A 35 -2.23 24.60 -9.93
CA SER A 35 -2.67 23.92 -11.16
C SER A 35 -1.89 22.63 -11.43
N ASP A 36 -0.56 22.66 -11.29
CA ASP A 36 0.30 21.49 -11.50
C ASP A 36 0.06 20.41 -10.44
N GLU A 37 -0.21 20.82 -9.19
CA GLU A 37 -0.57 19.88 -8.13
C GLU A 37 -1.93 19.23 -8.39
N VAL A 38 -2.91 19.97 -8.91
CA VAL A 38 -4.21 19.39 -9.33
C VAL A 38 -4.00 18.36 -10.43
N GLU A 39 -3.18 18.65 -11.44
CA GLU A 39 -2.87 17.70 -12.51
C GLU A 39 -2.18 16.44 -11.97
N PHE A 40 -1.14 16.62 -11.16
CA PHE A 40 -0.43 15.52 -10.49
C PHE A 40 -1.37 14.65 -9.65
N LEU A 41 -2.23 15.27 -8.83
CA LEU A 41 -3.17 14.57 -7.97
C LEU A 41 -4.18 13.78 -8.82
N ASN A 42 -4.76 14.39 -9.86
CA ASN A 42 -5.70 13.69 -10.74
C ASN A 42 -5.05 12.46 -11.41
N LEU A 43 -3.86 12.61 -11.98
CA LEU A 43 -3.13 11.50 -12.61
C LEU A 43 -2.83 10.38 -11.60
N SER A 44 -2.34 10.75 -10.41
CA SER A 44 -1.91 9.80 -9.39
C SER A 44 -3.09 9.09 -8.74
N PHE A 45 -4.17 9.80 -8.41
CA PHE A 45 -5.39 9.20 -7.84
C PHE A 45 -6.07 8.29 -8.84
N ASN A 46 -6.19 8.68 -10.12
CA ASN A 46 -6.78 7.82 -11.14
C ASN A 46 -5.99 6.53 -11.29
N ARG A 47 -4.66 6.63 -11.40
CA ARG A 47 -3.80 5.44 -11.46
C ARG A 47 -3.92 4.58 -10.20
N PHE A 48 -3.96 5.19 -9.02
CA PHE A 48 -4.13 4.47 -7.76
C PHE A 48 -5.47 3.73 -7.73
N MET A 49 -6.56 4.39 -8.11
CA MET A 49 -7.91 3.81 -8.12
C MET A 49 -8.03 2.66 -9.11
N ASP A 50 -7.49 2.80 -10.31
CA ASP A 50 -7.49 1.73 -11.31
C ASP A 50 -6.75 0.48 -10.79
N LEU A 51 -5.58 0.66 -10.17
CA LEU A 51 -4.81 -0.43 -9.58
C LEU A 51 -5.52 -1.04 -8.37
N PHE A 52 -6.09 -0.21 -7.50
CA PHE A 52 -6.81 -0.66 -6.31
C PHE A 52 -8.04 -1.49 -6.68
N GLU A 53 -8.89 -0.99 -7.59
CA GLU A 53 -10.09 -1.69 -8.04
C GLU A 53 -9.74 -3.01 -8.73
N GLU A 54 -8.66 -3.03 -9.52
CA GLU A 54 -8.12 -4.25 -10.13
C GLU A 54 -7.68 -5.25 -9.04
N ILE A 55 -6.83 -4.85 -8.09
CA ILE A 55 -6.23 -5.73 -7.08
C ILE A 55 -7.26 -6.34 -6.10
N ILE A 56 -8.29 -5.57 -5.73
CA ILE A 56 -9.31 -6.03 -4.79
C ILE A 56 -10.25 -7.06 -5.42
N SER A 57 -10.42 -7.02 -6.75
CA SER A 57 -11.21 -7.98 -7.52
C SER A 57 -10.68 -9.41 -7.33
N ASP A 58 -11.59 -10.39 -7.37
CA ASP A 58 -11.21 -11.80 -7.24
C ASP A 58 -10.55 -12.32 -8.53
N GLU A 59 -10.91 -11.75 -9.70
CA GLU A 59 -10.33 -12.05 -11.02
C GLU A 59 -8.84 -11.69 -11.12
N PHE A 60 -8.37 -10.69 -10.38
CA PHE A 60 -6.94 -10.36 -10.36
C PHE A 60 -6.07 -11.52 -9.88
N TRP A 61 -6.59 -12.36 -8.99
CA TRP A 61 -5.83 -13.47 -8.41
C TRP A 61 -5.69 -14.67 -9.34
N SER A 62 -6.35 -14.68 -10.50
CA SER A 62 -6.11 -15.65 -11.57
C SER A 62 -5.04 -15.21 -12.57
N LYS A 63 -4.45 -14.02 -12.40
CA LYS A 63 -3.38 -13.53 -13.27
C LYS A 63 -2.04 -14.21 -12.94
N PRO A 64 -1.09 -14.26 -13.90
CA PRO A 64 0.26 -14.74 -13.65
C PRO A 64 0.92 -14.00 -12.47
N ASP A 65 1.72 -14.73 -11.69
CA ASP A 65 2.46 -14.23 -10.52
C ASP A 65 3.24 -12.94 -10.78
N TYR A 66 4.01 -12.88 -11.87
CA TYR A 66 4.74 -11.69 -12.30
C TYR A 66 3.82 -10.48 -12.54
N ILE A 67 2.66 -10.69 -13.15
CA ILE A 67 1.70 -9.60 -13.41
C ILE A 67 1.13 -9.09 -12.10
N ARG A 68 0.76 -10.00 -11.18
CA ARG A 68 0.22 -9.62 -9.87
C ARG A 68 1.26 -8.84 -9.07
N PHE A 69 2.49 -9.33 -9.03
CA PHE A 69 3.59 -8.69 -8.32
C PHE A 69 3.96 -7.33 -8.91
N SER A 70 4.03 -7.20 -10.23
CA SER A 70 4.28 -5.92 -10.91
C SER A 70 3.19 -4.90 -10.59
N LYS A 71 1.92 -5.30 -10.62
CA LYS A 71 0.78 -4.42 -10.29
C LYS A 71 0.78 -4.00 -8.83
N ALA A 72 1.15 -4.90 -7.92
CA ALA A 72 1.34 -4.56 -6.52
C ALA A 72 2.45 -3.52 -6.35
N LYS A 73 3.62 -3.72 -6.98
CA LYS A 73 4.73 -2.74 -6.94
C LYS A 73 4.32 -1.38 -7.50
N ASP A 74 3.58 -1.34 -8.61
CA ASP A 74 3.04 -0.10 -9.17
C ASP A 74 2.12 0.62 -8.16
N LEU A 75 1.26 -0.12 -7.46
CA LEU A 75 0.38 0.46 -6.44
C LEU A 75 1.19 1.12 -5.31
N PHE A 76 2.20 0.43 -4.78
CA PHE A 76 3.10 0.99 -3.78
C PHE A 76 3.88 2.21 -4.29
N ALA A 77 4.33 2.19 -5.54
CA ALA A 77 5.07 3.29 -6.14
C ALA A 77 4.20 4.55 -6.29
N VAL A 78 3.00 4.40 -6.85
CA VAL A 78 2.04 5.50 -7.00
C VAL A 78 1.68 6.09 -5.65
N TYR A 79 1.36 5.24 -4.67
CA TYR A 79 1.07 5.67 -3.31
C TYR A 79 2.25 6.42 -2.66
N ALA A 80 3.49 5.95 -2.88
CA ALA A 80 4.68 6.61 -2.36
C ALA A 80 4.90 8.01 -2.96
N GLU A 81 4.57 8.21 -4.24
CA GLU A 81 4.61 9.55 -4.86
C GLU A 81 3.53 10.47 -4.28
N VAL A 82 2.29 9.99 -4.14
CA VAL A 82 1.20 10.80 -3.56
C VAL A 82 1.54 11.24 -2.13
N LEU A 83 2.17 10.39 -1.32
CA LEU A 83 2.59 10.73 0.03
C LEU A 83 3.63 11.87 0.11
N LYS A 84 4.30 12.22 -0.99
CA LYS A 84 5.23 13.37 -1.02
C LYS A 84 4.50 14.71 -1.08
N TYR A 85 3.21 14.72 -1.43
CA TYR A 85 2.40 15.93 -1.47
C TYR A 85 2.21 16.48 -0.04
N PRO A 86 2.76 17.65 0.32
CA PRO A 86 2.80 18.10 1.71
C PRO A 86 1.42 18.20 2.40
N PRO A 87 0.35 18.64 1.71
CA PRO A 87 -0.99 18.63 2.31
C PRO A 87 -1.49 17.23 2.68
N MET A 88 -1.04 16.17 2.01
CA MET A 88 -1.32 14.78 2.42
C MET A 88 -0.79 14.51 3.83
N GLN A 89 0.42 14.99 4.13
CA GLN A 89 1.03 14.81 5.44
C GLN A 89 0.25 15.55 6.54
N TRP A 90 -0.25 16.75 6.25
CA TRP A 90 -1.06 17.53 7.21
C TRP A 90 -2.32 16.78 7.63
N VAL A 91 -2.99 16.15 6.67
CA VAL A 91 -4.24 15.45 6.95
C VAL A 91 -4.00 14.10 7.62
N ILE A 92 -2.91 13.40 7.29
CA ILE A 92 -2.48 12.21 8.03
C ILE A 92 -2.20 12.56 9.49
N ASP A 93 -1.48 13.67 9.75
CA ASP A 93 -1.16 14.10 11.11
C ASP A 93 -2.41 14.59 11.88
N ALA A 94 -3.35 15.24 11.20
CA ALA A 94 -4.62 15.66 11.80
C ALA A 94 -5.58 14.48 12.10
N ASN A 95 -5.53 13.43 11.27
CA ASN A 95 -6.34 12.23 11.40
C ASN A 95 -5.58 11.05 12.01
N LYS A 96 -4.50 11.30 12.76
CA LYS A 96 -3.85 10.29 13.59
C LYS A 96 -4.88 9.73 14.58
N ARG A 97 -5.57 8.67 14.18
CA ARG A 97 -6.52 7.97 15.03
C ARG A 97 -5.72 7.29 16.15
N PRO A 98 -6.10 7.45 17.42
CA PRO A 98 -5.56 6.60 18.45
C PRO A 98 -5.96 5.16 18.08
N ASN A 99 -4.98 4.27 17.95
CA ASN A 99 -5.18 2.82 17.80
C ASN A 99 -5.48 2.23 16.40
N PHE A 100 -4.93 2.77 15.30
CA PHE A 100 -4.51 1.79 14.27
C PHE A 100 -3.46 0.92 14.98
N SER A 101 -3.68 -0.39 15.13
CA SER A 101 -2.72 -1.24 15.87
C SER A 101 -1.33 -0.97 15.29
N GLU A 102 -0.41 -0.47 16.11
CA GLU A 102 0.91 -0.01 15.67
C GLU A 102 1.57 -1.06 14.76
N VAL A 103 1.41 -2.33 15.13
CA VAL A 103 1.81 -3.53 14.39
C VAL A 103 1.34 -3.55 12.93
N GLY A 104 0.09 -3.17 12.65
CA GLY A 104 -0.45 -3.11 11.28
C GLY A 104 0.19 -1.99 10.46
N SER A 105 0.40 -0.81 11.09
CA SER A 105 1.07 0.30 10.42
C SER A 105 2.55 0.01 10.13
N ASP A 106 3.22 -0.69 11.04
CA ASP A 106 4.61 -1.11 10.87
C ASP A 106 4.76 -2.27 9.88
N LEU A 107 3.81 -3.21 9.86
CA LEU A 107 3.74 -4.26 8.84
C LEU A 107 3.57 -3.65 7.44
N PHE A 108 2.65 -2.70 7.28
CA PHE A 108 2.45 -1.99 6.02
C PHE A 108 3.74 -1.31 5.58
N ARG A 109 4.38 -0.57 6.52
CA ARG A 109 5.66 0.09 6.26
C ARG A 109 6.74 -0.92 5.89
N PHE A 110 6.78 -2.07 6.57
CA PHE A 110 7.74 -3.15 6.30
C PHE A 110 7.59 -3.69 4.89
N ILE A 111 6.38 -4.10 4.48
CA ILE A 111 6.09 -4.60 3.13
C ILE A 111 6.48 -3.55 2.09
N ARG A 112 6.08 -2.29 2.28
CA ARG A 112 6.44 -1.19 1.38
C ARG A 112 7.96 -1.07 1.23
N HIS A 113 8.68 -1.04 2.34
CA HIS A 113 10.14 -0.90 2.33
C HIS A 113 10.82 -2.09 1.65
N VAL A 114 10.35 -3.31 1.90
CA VAL A 114 10.85 -4.52 1.22
C VAL A 114 10.69 -4.41 -0.29
N LEU A 115 9.49 -4.08 -0.78
CA LEU A 115 9.21 -4.02 -2.21
C LEU A 115 9.91 -2.84 -2.91
N MET A 116 10.09 -1.71 -2.22
CA MET A 116 10.75 -0.52 -2.78
C MET A 116 12.27 -0.62 -2.77
N HIS A 117 12.86 -1.20 -1.72
CA HIS A 117 14.32 -1.19 -1.52
C HIS A 117 15.00 -2.50 -1.92
N LEU A 118 14.24 -3.56 -2.19
CA LEU A 118 14.73 -4.82 -2.74
C LEU A 118 14.14 -5.06 -4.16
N PRO A 119 14.50 -4.24 -5.17
CA PRO A 119 13.83 -4.24 -6.47
C PRO A 119 14.21 -5.41 -7.39
N PHE A 120 14.95 -6.40 -6.90
CA PHE A 120 15.55 -7.49 -7.68
C PHE A 120 14.66 -8.74 -7.83
N PHE A 121 13.44 -8.70 -7.29
CA PHE A 121 12.47 -9.79 -7.40
C PHE A 121 11.38 -9.49 -8.45
N GLU A 122 10.81 -10.56 -9.00
CA GLU A 122 9.71 -10.51 -9.97
C GLU A 122 8.41 -11.15 -9.46
N LYS A 123 8.47 -11.88 -8.34
CA LYS A 123 7.36 -12.64 -7.75
C LYS A 123 7.42 -12.54 -6.23
N TRP A 124 6.26 -12.54 -5.58
CA TRP A 124 6.17 -12.42 -4.12
C TRP A 124 6.83 -13.60 -3.40
N GLU A 125 6.66 -14.79 -3.95
CA GLU A 125 7.15 -16.06 -3.42
C GLU A 125 8.69 -16.11 -3.34
N ASP A 126 9.36 -15.32 -4.18
CA ASP A 126 10.82 -15.29 -4.27
C ASP A 126 11.43 -14.20 -3.38
N VAL A 127 10.61 -13.29 -2.84
CA VAL A 127 11.10 -12.18 -2.01
C VAL A 127 11.70 -12.72 -0.72
N TRP A 128 13.03 -12.68 -0.64
CA TRP A 128 13.78 -13.02 0.56
C TRP A 128 14.58 -11.83 1.09
N ILE A 129 14.80 -11.83 2.40
CA ILE A 129 15.49 -10.78 3.13
C ILE A 129 16.62 -11.44 3.92
N LYS A 130 17.78 -10.79 3.95
CA LYS A 130 18.93 -11.22 4.74
C LYS A 130 19.47 -10.03 5.52
N GLN A 131 19.75 -10.21 6.81
CA GLN A 131 20.22 -9.15 7.70
C GLN A 131 21.41 -8.37 7.14
N SER A 132 22.37 -9.07 6.53
CA SER A 132 23.58 -8.45 5.96
C SER A 132 23.30 -7.55 4.75
N LEU A 133 22.23 -7.80 3.99
CA LEU A 133 21.87 -6.97 2.83
C LEU A 133 21.07 -5.73 3.22
N VAL A 134 20.18 -5.86 4.19
CA VAL A 134 19.32 -4.77 4.65
C VAL A 134 20.12 -3.58 5.20
N ASN A 135 21.27 -3.85 5.81
CA ASN A 135 22.15 -2.81 6.38
C ASN A 135 23.42 -2.57 5.56
N LEU A 136 23.52 -3.07 4.33
CA LEU A 136 24.78 -3.14 3.57
C LEU A 136 25.54 -1.79 3.48
N TYR A 137 24.82 -0.69 3.28
CA TYR A 137 25.40 0.66 3.13
C TYR A 137 25.09 1.59 4.31
N SER A 138 24.65 1.06 5.44
CA SER A 138 24.30 1.90 6.59
C SER A 138 25.01 1.46 7.86
N ASN A 139 25.62 2.43 8.52
CA ASN A 139 26.20 2.26 9.85
C ASN A 139 25.13 2.24 10.95
N ARG A 140 23.84 2.38 10.61
CA ARG A 140 22.71 2.37 11.55
C ARG A 140 21.66 1.34 11.13
N PRO A 141 21.04 0.63 12.09
CA PRO A 141 19.88 -0.23 11.87
C PRO A 141 18.81 0.44 10.96
N GLN A 142 18.60 -0.12 9.77
CA GLN A 142 17.54 0.31 8.86
C GLN A 142 16.17 -0.23 9.30
N PHE A 143 15.08 0.38 8.83
CA PHE A 143 13.72 0.06 9.27
C PHE A 143 13.39 -1.43 9.13
N ILE A 144 13.68 -2.04 7.97
CA ILE A 144 13.44 -3.48 7.73
C ILE A 144 14.14 -4.32 8.80
N HIS A 145 15.38 -3.97 9.17
CA HIS A 145 16.11 -4.73 10.19
C HIS A 145 15.53 -4.53 11.59
N LYS A 146 15.17 -3.29 11.97
CA LYS A 146 14.53 -3.02 13.26
C LYS A 146 13.22 -3.79 13.40
N PHE A 147 12.34 -3.72 12.40
CA PHE A 147 11.06 -4.43 12.40
C PHE A 147 11.23 -5.94 12.60
N LEU A 148 12.16 -6.56 11.87
CA LEU A 148 12.39 -8.00 11.95
C LEU A 148 13.06 -8.42 13.27
N ALA A 149 14.00 -7.62 13.79
CA ALA A 149 14.67 -7.90 15.05
C ALA A 149 13.74 -7.72 16.26
N GLU A 150 12.88 -6.70 16.25
CA GLU A 150 11.91 -6.43 17.32
C GLU A 150 10.78 -7.46 17.38
N ASN A 151 10.49 -8.13 16.26
CA ASN A 151 9.43 -9.14 16.16
C ASN A 151 9.93 -10.58 16.08
N GLU A 152 11.24 -10.81 16.15
CA GLU A 152 11.81 -12.16 16.08
C GLU A 152 11.29 -13.03 17.22
N GLY A 153 10.78 -14.21 16.89
CA GLY A 153 10.22 -15.16 17.85
C GLY A 153 8.86 -14.78 18.44
N ASN A 154 8.28 -13.62 18.07
CA ASN A 154 6.94 -13.25 18.50
C ASN A 154 5.87 -14.19 17.90
N ASP A 155 4.77 -14.35 18.63
CA ASP A 155 3.61 -15.08 18.16
C ASP A 155 3.00 -14.44 16.91
N ALA A 156 2.34 -15.27 16.10
CA ALA A 156 1.67 -14.80 14.90
C ALA A 156 0.62 -13.73 15.23
N PHE A 157 0.71 -12.61 14.54
CA PHE A 157 -0.24 -11.51 14.65
C PHE A 157 -1.44 -11.74 13.74
N LYS A 158 -2.65 -11.62 14.27
CA LYS A 158 -3.89 -11.71 13.49
C LYS A 158 -4.50 -10.32 13.32
N TYR A 159 -4.69 -9.92 12.07
CA TYR A 159 -5.37 -8.69 11.72
C TYR A 159 -6.70 -9.00 11.02
N ARG A 160 -7.69 -8.14 11.20
CA ARG A 160 -8.98 -8.26 10.52
C ARG A 160 -9.46 -6.92 10.03
N PHE A 161 -10.03 -6.88 8.85
CA PHE A 161 -10.67 -5.69 8.31
C PHE A 161 -11.97 -6.06 7.59
N TRP A 162 -12.87 -5.09 7.52
CA TRP A 162 -14.18 -5.23 6.88
C TRP A 162 -14.09 -4.81 5.42
N GLU A 163 -14.38 -5.74 4.50
CA GLU A 163 -14.52 -5.43 3.08
C GLU A 163 -15.95 -4.96 2.78
N GLU A 164 -16.18 -3.65 2.83
CA GLU A 164 -17.53 -3.07 2.70
C GLU A 164 -18.24 -3.49 1.40
N LYS A 165 -17.52 -3.48 0.27
CA LYS A 165 -18.04 -3.88 -1.05
C LYS A 165 -18.51 -5.34 -1.09
N HIS A 166 -17.82 -6.24 -0.38
CA HIS A 166 -18.10 -7.68 -0.37
C HIS A 166 -18.86 -8.12 0.87
N LYS A 167 -19.13 -7.19 1.81
CA LYS A 167 -19.78 -7.44 3.10
C LYS A 167 -19.18 -8.64 3.85
N ARG A 168 -17.85 -8.77 3.85
CA ARG A 168 -17.13 -9.87 4.51
C ARG A 168 -15.99 -9.38 5.39
N MET A 169 -15.71 -10.16 6.43
CA MET A 169 -14.51 -10.01 7.26
C MET A 169 -13.37 -10.77 6.61
N THR A 170 -12.26 -10.08 6.35
CA THR A 170 -11.02 -10.71 5.90
C THR A 170 -10.05 -10.77 7.06
N TYR A 171 -9.44 -11.94 7.23
CA TYR A 171 -8.48 -12.22 8.29
C TYR A 171 -7.11 -12.41 7.66
N ILE A 172 -6.12 -11.72 8.20
CA ILE A 172 -4.72 -11.88 7.84
C ILE A 172 -4.01 -12.47 9.05
N SER A 173 -3.18 -13.49 8.80
CA SER A 173 -2.23 -14.00 9.79
C SER A 173 -0.83 -13.62 9.33
N VAL A 174 -0.07 -13.02 10.24
CA VAL A 174 1.30 -12.59 10.00
C VAL A 174 2.19 -13.37 10.95
N SER A 175 3.09 -14.16 10.38
CA SER A 175 4.09 -14.90 11.13
C SER A 175 5.39 -14.11 11.17
N PHE A 176 6.14 -14.25 12.25
CA PHE A 176 7.46 -13.64 12.38
C PHE A 176 8.57 -14.71 12.31
N PRO A 177 9.76 -14.36 11.79
CA PRO A 177 10.87 -15.30 11.74
C PRO A 177 11.33 -15.65 13.15
N LYS A 178 11.84 -16.88 13.33
CA LYS A 178 12.42 -17.32 14.60
C LYS A 178 13.90 -17.00 14.74
N ASP A 179 14.60 -16.93 13.61
CA ASP A 179 16.06 -16.97 13.52
C ASP A 179 16.62 -15.95 12.51
N TYR A 180 15.97 -14.79 12.39
CA TYR A 180 16.44 -13.68 11.56
C TYR A 180 17.83 -13.18 11.98
N THR A 181 18.11 -13.06 13.28
CA THR A 181 19.40 -12.56 13.79
C THR A 181 20.55 -13.58 13.63
N LYS A 182 20.24 -14.84 13.27
CA LYS A 182 21.25 -15.84 12.87
C LYS A 182 21.78 -15.63 11.45
N GLY A 183 21.22 -14.67 10.70
CA GLY A 183 21.67 -14.29 9.36
C GLY A 183 21.13 -15.20 8.24
N GLU A 184 20.13 -16.03 8.52
CA GLU A 184 19.44 -16.83 7.52
C GLU A 184 18.59 -15.98 6.57
N LYS A 185 18.25 -16.56 5.42
CA LYS A 185 17.28 -15.94 4.50
C LYS A 185 15.89 -16.15 5.09
N ILE A 186 15.15 -15.07 5.28
CA ILE A 186 13.73 -15.12 5.59
C ILE A 186 12.94 -14.81 4.31
N TYR A 187 11.81 -15.48 4.09
CA TYR A 187 10.97 -15.23 2.93
C TYR A 187 9.71 -14.46 3.33
N LEU A 188 9.34 -13.48 2.50
CA LEU A 188 8.15 -12.67 2.75
C LEU A 188 6.88 -13.53 2.74
N ARG A 189 6.80 -14.52 1.84
CA ARG A 189 5.69 -15.48 1.76
C ARG A 189 5.47 -16.29 3.03
N ASP A 190 6.51 -16.55 3.82
CA ASP A 190 6.43 -17.33 5.06
C ASP A 190 5.90 -16.45 6.21
N MET A 191 6.07 -15.14 6.09
CA MET A 191 5.51 -14.16 7.03
C MET A 191 4.07 -13.81 6.67
N VAL A 192 3.82 -13.52 5.40
CA VAL A 192 2.50 -13.10 4.89
C VAL A 192 2.31 -13.59 3.44
N PRO A 193 1.24 -14.35 3.16
CA PRO A 193 0.91 -14.76 1.79
C PRO A 193 0.68 -13.54 0.88
N GLU A 194 1.01 -13.67 -0.41
CA GLU A 194 0.90 -12.56 -1.38
C GLU A 194 -0.48 -11.91 -1.35
N LYS A 195 -1.53 -12.73 -1.45
CA LYS A 195 -2.91 -12.24 -1.50
C LYS A 195 -3.26 -11.40 -0.28
N ASP A 196 -2.87 -11.87 0.89
CA ASP A 196 -3.16 -11.20 2.15
C ASP A 196 -2.33 -9.92 2.27
N GLY A 197 -1.03 -9.97 2.01
CA GLY A 197 -0.13 -8.82 2.13
C GLY A 197 -0.44 -7.68 1.15
N VAL A 198 -0.81 -8.03 -0.08
CA VAL A 198 -1.20 -7.06 -1.11
C VAL A 198 -2.59 -6.48 -0.83
N LYS A 199 -3.61 -7.30 -0.51
CA LYS A 199 -4.95 -6.77 -0.15
C LYS A 199 -4.90 -5.92 1.11
N PHE A 200 -4.18 -6.36 2.13
CA PHE A 200 -3.92 -5.60 3.36
C PHE A 200 -3.42 -4.19 3.04
N SER A 201 -2.36 -4.14 2.24
CA SER A 201 -1.67 -2.90 1.92
C SER A 201 -2.52 -2.00 1.05
N ALA A 202 -3.22 -2.56 0.05
CA ALA A 202 -4.13 -1.81 -0.81
C ALA A 202 -5.25 -1.14 -0.01
N ILE A 203 -5.86 -1.86 0.93
CA ILE A 203 -6.94 -1.33 1.78
C ILE A 203 -6.41 -0.30 2.77
N PHE A 204 -5.25 -0.54 3.35
CA PHE A 204 -4.59 0.42 4.23
C PHE A 204 -4.29 1.74 3.50
N MET A 205 -3.78 1.67 2.26
CA MET A 205 -3.56 2.85 1.43
C MET A 205 -4.88 3.55 1.07
N TRP A 206 -5.92 2.80 0.70
CA TRP A 206 -7.23 3.35 0.38
C TRP A 206 -7.84 4.11 1.56
N ASP A 207 -7.72 3.57 2.77
CA ASP A 207 -8.21 4.23 3.99
C ASP A 207 -7.53 5.57 4.25
N ILE A 208 -6.26 5.72 3.86
CA ILE A 208 -5.53 6.99 3.94
C ILE A 208 -5.95 7.92 2.80
N MET A 209 -6.04 7.41 1.58
CA MET A 209 -6.36 8.18 0.38
C MET A 209 -7.77 8.76 0.42
N LYS A 210 -8.77 7.99 0.87
CA LYS A 210 -10.18 8.39 0.87
C LYS A 210 -10.51 9.54 1.83
N VAL A 211 -9.67 9.76 2.85
CA VAL A 211 -9.82 10.89 3.78
C VAL A 211 -9.61 12.24 3.07
N GLN A 212 -8.93 12.26 1.92
CA GLN A 212 -8.63 13.49 1.17
C GLN A 212 -9.66 13.86 0.11
N VAL A 213 -10.58 12.94 -0.21
CA VAL A 213 -11.47 13.12 -1.35
C VAL A 213 -12.79 13.68 -0.86
N GLU A 214 -13.03 14.97 -1.15
CA GLU A 214 -14.33 15.59 -0.88
C GLU A 214 -15.40 15.05 -1.83
N GLU A 215 -15.02 14.77 -3.09
CA GLU A 215 -15.94 14.31 -4.12
C GLU A 215 -15.18 13.51 -5.21
N ILE A 216 -15.64 12.28 -5.50
CA ILE A 216 -15.27 11.54 -6.72
C ILE A 216 -16.45 11.69 -7.66
N SER A 217 -16.25 12.39 -8.77
CA SER A 217 -17.25 12.45 -9.85
C SER A 217 -16.72 11.74 -11.08
N ASP A 218 -17.55 10.86 -11.66
CA ASP A 218 -17.28 10.31 -12.98
C ASP A 218 -17.44 11.45 -13.99
N SER A 219 -16.41 11.75 -14.77
CA SER A 219 -16.55 12.70 -15.89
C SER A 219 -17.59 12.16 -16.88
N GLN A 220 -18.64 12.94 -17.13
CA GLN A 220 -19.61 12.66 -18.20
C GLN A 220 -18.96 12.81 -19.57
#